data_AF-A0A7J6BAL4-F1
#
_entry.id   AF-A0A7J6BAL4-F1
#
_cell.length_a   1.000
_cell.length_b   1.000
_cell.length_c   1.000
_cell.angle_alpha   90.00
_cell.angle_beta   90.00
_cell.angle_gamma   90.00
#
_symmetry.space_group_name_H-M   'P 1'
#
loop_
_entity.id
_entity.type
_entity.pdbx_description
1 polymer ?
#
loop_
_entity_poly.entity_id
_entity_poly.type
_entity_poly.pdbx_seq_one_letter_code
_entity_poly.pdbx_strand_id
1 'polypeptide(L)'
;MCMTDNQGGVLNYYHNNFSAPDCGVPHFTESKFRVCPDVGHNSSDDDNGRVRTFFTAVLNEAERERLCRNMAGHLKGPQLFIQKRMVQCLTVDQDYGSRVQALLDKYNAKRTLCTFIRREVCLPWPLLPRYDVWNFCRTNMPVNSHRERCVSGGKAGPHTHRAVLAILFYGK
;
A
#
# COMPACT_ATOMS: atom_id res chain seq x y z
N MET A 1 -19.72 11.14 -36.23
CA MET A 1 -20.15 10.70 -37.57
C MET A 1 -21.42 9.88 -37.40
N CYS A 2 -22.55 10.31 -37.97
CA CYS A 2 -23.78 9.51 -37.95
C CYS A 2 -23.62 8.37 -38.98
N MET A 3 -23.85 7.12 -38.54
CA MET A 3 -23.59 5.92 -39.33
C MET A 3 -24.86 5.28 -39.89
N THR A 4 -26.03 5.81 -39.51
CA THR A 4 -27.36 5.34 -39.94
C THR A 4 -28.12 6.48 -40.64
N ASP A 5 -29.37 6.24 -41.02
CA ASP A 5 -30.27 7.22 -41.64
C ASP A 5 -30.68 8.38 -40.71
N ASN A 6 -30.19 8.41 -39.46
CA ASN A 6 -30.53 9.41 -38.44
C ASN A 6 -32.05 9.55 -38.22
N GLN A 7 -32.79 8.44 -38.30
CA GLN A 7 -34.27 8.43 -38.21
C GLN A 7 -34.96 9.14 -39.40
N GLY A 8 -34.23 9.41 -40.49
CA GLY A 8 -34.76 9.98 -41.72
C GLY A 8 -35.44 11.34 -41.51
N GLY A 9 -36.67 11.45 -42.03
CA GLY A 9 -37.52 12.64 -41.91
C GLY A 9 -38.55 12.56 -40.78
N VAL A 10 -38.37 11.64 -39.82
CA VAL A 10 -39.28 11.54 -38.67
C VAL A 10 -39.19 12.82 -37.84
N LEU A 11 -40.33 13.26 -37.30
CA LEU A 11 -40.39 14.45 -36.45
C LEU A 11 -39.49 14.28 -35.22
N ASN A 12 -38.71 15.31 -34.94
CA ASN A 12 -37.66 15.30 -33.93
C ASN A 12 -38.08 15.98 -32.61
N TYR A 13 -39.39 16.12 -32.36
CA TYR A 13 -39.91 16.72 -31.14
C TYR A 13 -41.06 15.90 -30.53
N TYR A 14 -41.14 15.95 -29.20
CA TYR A 14 -42.20 15.34 -28.39
C TYR A 14 -42.80 16.41 -27.46
N HIS A 15 -44.12 16.51 -27.29
CA HIS A 15 -45.20 15.75 -27.91
C HIS A 15 -45.47 16.18 -29.38
N ASN A 16 -46.01 15.30 -30.23
CA ASN A 16 -46.42 15.60 -31.61
C ASN A 16 -47.75 14.90 -31.99
N ASN A 17 -48.44 15.41 -33.02
CA ASN A 17 -49.73 14.91 -33.50
C ASN A 17 -49.62 14.00 -34.75
N PHE A 18 -48.42 13.54 -35.08
CA PHE A 18 -48.12 12.87 -36.35
C PHE A 18 -47.66 11.41 -36.16
N SER A 19 -48.01 10.80 -35.03
CA SER A 19 -47.73 9.39 -34.73
C SER A 19 -46.24 9.00 -34.74
N ALA A 20 -45.33 9.94 -34.47
CA ALA A 20 -43.94 9.59 -34.18
C ALA A 20 -43.86 8.80 -32.85
N PRO A 21 -42.73 8.12 -32.56
CA PRO A 21 -42.62 7.24 -31.38
C PRO A 21 -43.05 7.92 -30.08
N ASP A 22 -43.88 7.21 -29.30
CA ASP A 22 -44.38 7.68 -28.01
C ASP A 22 -43.54 7.12 -26.86
N CYS A 23 -43.04 8.01 -26.00
CA CYS A 23 -42.24 7.66 -24.82
C CYS A 23 -43.11 7.35 -23.59
N GLY A 24 -44.42 7.62 -23.65
CA GLY A 24 -45.33 7.58 -22.51
C GLY A 24 -45.91 6.21 -22.16
N VAL A 25 -45.18 5.11 -22.34
CA VAL A 25 -45.65 3.75 -22.05
C VAL A 25 -45.68 3.49 -20.52
N PRO A 26 -46.85 3.51 -19.85
CA PRO A 26 -46.91 3.52 -18.38
C PRO A 26 -46.39 2.22 -17.76
N HIS A 27 -46.44 1.12 -18.52
CA HIS A 27 -45.96 -0.20 -18.13
C HIS A 27 -44.45 -0.28 -17.86
N PHE A 28 -43.66 0.70 -18.32
CA PHE A 28 -42.21 0.75 -18.11
C PHE A 28 -41.79 1.87 -17.14
N THR A 29 -42.71 2.37 -16.32
CA THR A 29 -42.40 3.41 -15.32
C THR A 29 -41.52 2.84 -14.21
N GLU A 30 -40.45 3.53 -13.85
CA GLU A 30 -39.56 3.16 -12.74
C GLU A 30 -40.30 3.14 -11.39
N SER A 31 -39.83 2.29 -10.47
CA SER A 31 -40.38 2.24 -9.11
C SER A 31 -40.10 3.55 -8.36
N LYS A 32 -41.13 4.17 -7.79
CA LYS A 32 -40.97 5.37 -6.97
C LYS A 32 -40.45 4.97 -5.58
N PHE A 33 -39.37 5.61 -5.13
CA PHE A 33 -38.86 5.47 -3.76
C PHE A 33 -38.73 6.84 -3.10
N ARG A 34 -38.95 6.88 -1.78
CA ARG A 34 -38.85 8.12 -1.00
C ARG A 34 -37.40 8.33 -0.57
N VAL A 35 -36.88 9.54 -0.80
CA VAL A 35 -35.56 9.97 -0.33
C VAL A 35 -35.73 11.06 0.72
N CYS A 36 -35.12 10.86 1.89
CA CYS A 36 -34.93 11.81 2.99
C CYS A 36 -33.58 11.40 3.62
N PRO A 37 -32.66 12.28 4.07
CA PRO A 37 -32.75 13.70 4.46
C PRO A 37 -31.98 14.65 3.49
N ASP A 38 -31.37 15.74 3.99
CA ASP A 38 -30.68 16.78 3.20
C ASP A 38 -29.68 16.25 2.17
N VAL A 39 -29.52 17.02 1.08
CA VAL A 39 -28.60 16.70 -0.02
C VAL A 39 -27.15 16.93 0.44
N GLY A 40 -26.56 15.90 1.04
CA GLY A 40 -25.16 15.87 1.47
C GLY A 40 -24.93 14.73 2.46
N HIS A 41 -24.00 13.83 2.15
CA HIS A 41 -23.68 12.71 3.03
C HIS A 41 -22.18 12.41 3.04
N ASN A 42 -21.63 12.16 4.23
CA ASN A 42 -20.28 11.65 4.40
C ASN A 42 -20.37 10.15 4.68
N SER A 43 -19.90 9.31 3.76
CA SER A 43 -19.92 7.85 3.88
C SER A 43 -18.71 7.30 4.64
N SER A 44 -18.14 8.07 5.57
CA SER A 44 -16.92 7.71 6.30
C SER A 44 -17.16 6.75 7.47
N ASP A 45 -18.39 6.27 7.67
CA ASP A 45 -18.66 5.22 8.67
C ASP A 45 -17.89 3.95 8.28
N ASP A 46 -16.80 3.73 9.01
CA ASP A 46 -15.88 2.61 8.80
C ASP A 46 -16.45 1.40 9.55
N ASP A 47 -17.33 0.65 8.89
CA ASP A 47 -17.91 -0.59 9.39
C ASP A 47 -16.86 -1.72 9.41
N ASN A 48 -15.87 -1.63 10.29
CA ASN A 48 -14.79 -2.60 10.39
C ASN A 48 -15.27 -4.01 10.83
N GLY A 49 -16.50 -4.15 11.34
CA GLY A 49 -17.06 -5.44 11.78
C GLY A 49 -17.09 -6.52 10.69
N ARG A 50 -17.24 -6.12 9.41
CA ARG A 50 -17.18 -7.05 8.27
C ARG A 50 -15.78 -7.63 8.08
N VAL A 51 -14.76 -6.79 8.25
CA VAL A 51 -13.35 -7.19 8.13
C VAL A 51 -12.96 -8.15 9.25
N ARG A 52 -13.45 -7.91 10.48
CA ARG A 52 -13.25 -8.85 11.60
C ARG A 52 -13.81 -10.22 11.27
N THR A 53 -15.06 -10.27 10.81
CA THR A 53 -15.76 -11.51 10.46
C THR A 53 -15.04 -12.27 9.36
N PHE A 54 -14.55 -11.57 8.33
CA PHE A 54 -13.73 -12.18 7.29
C PHE A 54 -12.46 -12.82 7.87
N PHE A 55 -11.73 -12.11 8.72
CA PHE A 55 -10.48 -12.60 9.28
C PHE A 55 -10.66 -13.80 10.22
N THR A 56 -11.68 -13.78 11.08
CA THR A 56 -11.87 -14.80 12.12
C THR A 56 -12.69 -16.00 11.65
N ALA A 57 -13.74 -15.78 10.86
CA ALA A 57 -14.71 -16.82 10.51
C ALA A 57 -14.56 -17.39 9.09
N VAL A 58 -13.96 -16.64 8.15
CA VAL A 58 -13.81 -17.08 6.75
C VAL A 58 -12.43 -17.69 6.49
N LEU A 59 -11.38 -17.09 7.06
CA LEU A 59 -10.00 -17.54 6.82
C LEU A 59 -9.56 -18.64 7.80
N ASN A 60 -8.85 -19.62 7.27
CA ASN A 60 -8.13 -20.61 8.07
C ASN A 60 -6.79 -20.06 8.58
N GLU A 61 -6.17 -20.76 9.53
CA GLU A 61 -4.93 -20.29 10.18
C GLU A 61 -3.77 -20.05 9.20
N ALA A 62 -3.56 -20.98 8.24
CA ALA A 62 -2.53 -20.83 7.23
C ALA A 62 -2.78 -19.63 6.29
N GLU A 63 -4.05 -19.32 6.01
CA GLU A 63 -4.45 -18.20 5.16
C GLU A 63 -4.27 -16.87 5.90
N ARG A 64 -4.62 -16.83 7.19
CA ARG A 64 -4.33 -15.68 8.06
C ARG A 64 -2.85 -15.36 8.11
N GLU A 65 -2.00 -16.37 8.25
CA GLU A 65 -0.55 -16.18 8.27
C GLU A 65 -0.04 -15.61 6.94
N ARG A 66 -0.49 -16.16 5.81
CA ARG A 66 -0.14 -15.66 4.47
C ARG A 66 -0.61 -14.23 4.26
N LEU A 67 -1.81 -13.89 4.71
CA LEU A 67 -2.35 -12.53 4.64
C LEU A 67 -1.49 -11.55 5.43
N CYS A 68 -1.16 -11.87 6.68
CA CYS A 68 -0.28 -11.04 7.52
C CYS A 68 1.11 -10.86 6.88
N ARG A 69 1.66 -11.94 6.30
CA ARG A 69 2.96 -11.93 5.61
C ARG A 69 2.95 -11.04 4.37
N ASN A 70 1.90 -11.14 3.56
CA ASN A 70 1.75 -10.33 2.35
C ASN A 70 1.64 -8.84 2.70
N MET A 71 0.80 -8.48 3.67
CA MET A 71 0.66 -7.10 4.11
C MET A 71 1.97 -6.52 4.66
N ALA A 72 2.61 -7.21 5.61
CA ALA A 72 3.88 -6.74 6.17
C ALA A 72 4.98 -6.68 5.09
N GLY A 73 4.95 -7.58 4.12
CA GLY A 73 5.86 -7.60 2.97
C GLY A 73 5.77 -6.34 2.11
N HIS A 74 4.57 -5.79 1.90
CA HIS A 74 4.37 -4.52 1.20
C HIS A 74 4.62 -3.29 2.10
N LEU A 75 4.27 -3.38 3.39
CA LEU A 75 4.36 -2.27 4.34
C LEU A 75 5.77 -2.02 4.90
N LYS A 76 6.76 -2.88 4.61
CA LYS A 76 8.15 -2.71 5.09
C LYS A 76 8.90 -1.51 4.49
N GLY A 77 8.51 -1.04 3.31
CA GLY A 77 9.15 0.06 2.59
C GLY A 77 8.79 1.45 3.12
N PRO A 78 7.49 1.77 3.31
CA PRO A 78 7.03 3.06 3.81
C PRO A 78 7.66 3.54 5.14
N GLN A 79 7.49 4.83 5.42
CA GLN A 79 7.95 5.46 6.67
C GLN A 79 7.20 4.91 7.90
N LEU A 80 7.84 4.97 9.07
CA LEU A 80 7.34 4.34 10.30
C LEU A 80 5.96 4.86 10.73
N PHE A 81 5.64 6.13 10.50
CA PHE A 81 4.34 6.68 10.89
C PHE A 81 3.19 6.11 10.05
N ILE A 82 3.43 5.80 8.77
CA ILE A 82 2.45 5.17 7.87
C ILE A 82 2.22 3.73 8.32
N GLN A 83 3.29 3.01 8.67
CA GLN A 83 3.20 1.66 9.20
C GLN A 83 2.37 1.63 10.50
N LYS A 84 2.65 2.55 11.44
CA LYS A 84 1.89 2.67 12.69
C LYS A 84 0.41 2.96 12.44
N ARG A 85 0.10 3.89 11.52
CA ARG A 85 -1.29 4.20 11.15
C ARG A 85 -2.00 2.99 10.55
N MET A 86 -1.33 2.25 9.67
CA MET A 86 -1.90 1.04 9.08
C MET A 86 -2.20 -0.02 10.14
N VAL A 87 -1.28 -0.25 11.09
CA VAL A 87 -1.52 -1.19 12.19
C VAL A 87 -2.66 -0.72 13.10
N GLN A 88 -2.81 0.59 13.31
CA GLN A 88 -3.97 1.15 14.01
C GLN A 88 -5.28 0.85 13.25
N CYS A 89 -5.29 0.92 11.92
CA CYS A 89 -6.46 0.52 11.13
C CYS A 89 -6.76 -0.99 11.23
N LEU A 90 -5.81 -1.82 11.66
CA LEU A 90 -5.99 -3.26 11.89
C LEU A 90 -6.45 -3.59 13.32
N THR A 91 -6.75 -2.59 14.16
CA THR A 91 -7.34 -2.77 15.50
C THR A 91 -8.74 -3.41 15.49
N VAL A 92 -9.28 -3.64 14.30
CA VAL A 92 -10.43 -4.51 14.02
C VAL A 92 -10.31 -5.88 14.70
N ASP A 93 -9.09 -6.42 14.76
CA ASP A 93 -8.78 -7.67 15.46
C ASP A 93 -7.36 -7.62 16.04
N GLN A 94 -7.24 -7.88 17.34
CA GLN A 94 -5.97 -7.76 18.06
C GLN A 94 -4.92 -8.76 17.56
N ASP A 95 -5.33 -9.96 17.18
CA ASP A 95 -4.43 -10.98 16.64
C ASP A 95 -3.95 -10.56 15.25
N TYR A 96 -4.83 -9.96 14.44
CA TYR A 96 -4.46 -9.47 13.12
C TYR A 96 -3.41 -8.36 13.19
N GLY A 97 -3.66 -7.32 13.99
CA GLY A 97 -2.74 -6.21 14.17
C GLY A 97 -1.39 -6.65 14.77
N SER A 98 -1.41 -7.50 15.79
CA SER A 98 -0.19 -7.97 16.47
C SER A 98 0.71 -8.83 15.57
N ARG A 99 0.13 -9.72 14.75
CA ARG A 99 0.88 -10.54 13.77
C ARG A 99 1.58 -9.68 12.74
N VAL A 100 0.91 -8.65 12.23
CA VAL A 100 1.47 -7.72 11.25
C VAL A 100 2.56 -6.86 11.88
N GLN A 101 2.33 -6.35 13.09
CA GLN A 101 3.32 -5.56 13.85
C GLN A 101 4.61 -6.37 14.08
N ALA A 102 4.49 -7.62 14.54
CA ALA A 102 5.64 -8.49 14.79
C ALA A 102 6.48 -8.75 13.53
N LEU A 103 5.83 -8.85 12.34
CA LEU A 103 6.53 -8.99 11.07
C LEU A 103 7.21 -7.67 10.64
N LEU A 104 6.55 -6.53 10.83
CA LEU A 104 7.13 -5.23 10.55
C LEU A 104 8.33 -4.92 11.43
N ASP A 105 8.29 -5.28 12.72
CA ASP A 105 9.41 -5.11 13.64
C ASP A 105 10.64 -5.91 13.17
N LYS A 106 10.43 -7.14 12.70
CA LYS A 106 11.49 -7.95 12.08
C LYS A 106 12.08 -7.27 10.83
N TYR A 107 11.24 -6.76 9.94
CA TYR A 107 11.71 -6.08 8.72
C TYR A 107 12.42 -4.76 9.00
N ASN A 108 11.92 -3.98 9.96
CA ASN A 108 12.50 -2.70 10.36
C ASN A 108 13.84 -2.90 11.07
N ALA A 109 13.97 -3.91 11.95
CA ALA A 109 15.24 -4.27 12.57
C ALA A 109 16.29 -4.65 11.51
N LYS A 110 15.92 -5.49 10.52
CA LYS A 110 16.79 -5.84 9.39
C LYS A 110 17.18 -4.61 8.56
N ARG A 111 16.25 -3.67 8.34
CA ARG A 111 16.53 -2.41 7.63
C ARG A 111 17.56 -1.57 8.37
N THR A 112 17.41 -1.41 9.68
CA THR A 112 18.36 -0.66 10.53
C THR A 112 19.75 -1.28 10.50
N LEU A 113 19.86 -2.61 10.63
CA LEU A 113 21.13 -3.33 10.51
C LEU A 113 21.79 -3.13 9.13
N CYS A 114 21.02 -3.22 8.04
CA CYS A 114 21.55 -3.00 6.69
C CYS A 114 22.05 -1.56 6.49
N THR A 115 21.32 -0.56 7.01
CA THR A 115 21.78 0.84 6.97
C THR A 115 23.02 1.08 7.84
N PHE A 116 23.15 0.39 8.96
CA PHE A 116 24.31 0.48 9.85
C PHE A 116 25.56 -0.10 9.20
N ILE A 117 25.47 -1.33 8.67
CA ILE A 117 26.56 -1.97 7.91
C ILE A 117 26.97 -1.10 6.71
N ARG A 118 26.00 -0.52 5.97
CA ARG A 118 26.32 0.40 4.87
C ARG A 118 27.05 1.65 5.34
N ARG A 119 26.75 2.18 6.52
CA ARG A 119 27.43 3.38 7.05
C ARG A 119 28.83 3.05 7.54
N GLU A 120 29.04 1.95 8.24
CA GLU A 120 30.37 1.60 8.76
C GLU A 120 31.31 1.05 7.67
N VAL A 121 30.78 0.30 6.69
CA VAL A 121 31.59 -0.25 5.58
C VAL A 121 31.76 0.74 4.42
N CYS A 122 30.92 1.77 4.30
CA CYS A 122 31.02 2.80 3.26
C CYS A 122 31.22 4.24 3.81
N LEU A 123 31.97 4.41 4.89
CA LEU A 123 32.64 5.69 5.18
C LEU A 123 33.97 5.76 4.39
N PRO A 124 34.44 6.98 4.05
CA PRO A 124 35.09 7.28 2.78
C PRO A 124 36.37 6.48 2.64
N TRP A 125 36.56 5.94 1.45
CA TRP A 125 37.77 5.26 1.00
C TRP A 125 38.93 6.27 0.92
N PRO A 126 40.01 6.15 1.71
CA PRO A 126 41.32 6.41 1.16
C PRO A 126 42.01 5.05 1.01
N LEU A 127 42.45 4.76 -0.22
CA LEU A 127 43.55 3.83 -0.49
C LEU A 127 43.27 2.32 -0.46
N LEU A 128 42.24 1.83 -1.15
CA LEU A 128 42.27 0.44 -1.66
C LEU A 128 42.06 0.37 -3.18
N PRO A 129 42.78 -0.52 -3.90
CA PRO A 129 42.66 -0.65 -5.35
C PRO A 129 41.24 -1.05 -5.77
N ARG A 130 40.83 -0.57 -6.95
CA ARG A 130 39.50 -0.67 -7.57
C ARG A 130 39.04 -2.09 -7.97
N TYR A 131 39.41 -3.12 -7.22
CA TYR A 131 38.94 -4.48 -7.47
C TYR A 131 38.13 -5.02 -6.29
N ASP A 132 36.91 -5.45 -6.60
CA ASP A 132 36.08 -6.37 -5.82
C ASP A 132 35.14 -5.89 -4.69
N VAL A 133 34.71 -4.62 -4.71
CA VAL A 133 33.52 -4.22 -3.91
C VAL A 133 32.25 -4.95 -4.39
N TRP A 134 32.20 -5.30 -5.68
CA TRP A 134 31.05 -5.95 -6.30
C TRP A 134 30.92 -7.44 -5.93
N ASN A 135 32.04 -8.14 -5.73
CA ASN A 135 32.05 -9.56 -5.34
C ASN A 135 31.71 -9.73 -3.85
N PHE A 136 32.15 -8.82 -2.97
CA PHE A 136 31.81 -8.85 -1.54
C PHE A 136 30.32 -8.64 -1.27
N CYS A 137 29.66 -7.73 -2.00
CA CYS A 137 28.21 -7.57 -1.89
C CYS A 137 27.42 -8.77 -2.46
N ARG A 138 27.98 -9.48 -3.44
CA ARG A 138 27.32 -10.60 -4.12
C ARG A 138 27.35 -11.88 -3.29
N THR A 139 28.41 -12.14 -2.52
CA THR A 139 28.57 -13.38 -1.75
C THR A 139 27.90 -13.34 -0.38
N ASN A 140 27.74 -12.16 0.22
CA ASN A 140 27.29 -12.01 1.62
C ASN A 140 25.87 -11.44 1.80
N MET A 141 25.12 -11.16 0.72
CA MET A 141 23.72 -10.71 0.82
C MET A 141 22.72 -11.84 0.51
N PRO A 142 21.65 -12.00 1.32
CA PRO A 142 20.60 -12.99 1.03
C PRO A 142 19.87 -12.66 -0.28
N VAL A 143 19.72 -13.68 -1.14
CA VAL A 143 19.37 -13.68 -2.57
C VAL A 143 18.06 -12.96 -2.97
N ASN A 144 17.28 -12.41 -2.04
CA ASN A 144 15.94 -11.84 -2.31
C ASN A 144 15.79 -10.33 -2.04
N SER A 145 16.85 -9.52 -2.17
CA SER A 145 16.68 -8.07 -2.31
C SER A 145 16.57 -7.72 -3.79
N HIS A 146 15.37 -7.31 -4.21
CA HIS A 146 15.16 -6.73 -5.53
C HIS A 146 16.20 -5.63 -5.80
N ARG A 147 16.63 -5.65 -7.06
CA ARG A 147 17.68 -4.87 -7.71
C ARG A 147 17.36 -3.37 -7.72
N GLU A 148 17.41 -2.70 -6.57
CA GLU A 148 17.31 -1.24 -6.54
C GLU A 148 18.68 -0.64 -6.89
N ARG A 149 18.74 -0.12 -8.12
CA ARG A 149 19.83 0.64 -8.70
C ARG A 149 20.19 1.81 -7.76
N CYS A 150 21.40 1.79 -7.21
CA CYS A 150 21.96 2.94 -6.49
C CYS A 150 22.01 4.15 -7.43
N VAL A 151 21.09 5.10 -7.28
CA VAL A 151 21.22 6.44 -7.86
C VAL A 151 22.05 7.27 -6.88
N SER A 152 23.29 7.57 -7.28
CA SER A 152 24.20 8.44 -6.56
C SER A 152 23.71 9.89 -6.62
N GLY A 153 23.01 10.35 -5.60
CA GLY A 153 22.72 11.76 -5.36
C GLY A 153 23.55 12.26 -4.18
N GLY A 154 24.74 12.80 -4.45
CA GLY A 154 25.60 13.39 -3.44
C GLY A 154 25.10 14.75 -2.95
N LYS A 155 25.25 15.00 -1.65
CA LYS A 155 25.71 16.28 -1.06
C LYS A 155 25.98 16.04 0.44
N ALA A 156 27.25 16.06 0.80
CA ALA A 156 27.73 15.98 2.17
C ALA A 156 27.69 17.38 2.82
N GLY A 157 27.23 17.44 4.07
CA GLY A 157 27.42 18.58 4.97
C GLY A 157 28.18 18.12 6.22
N PRO A 158 29.04 18.96 6.81
CA PRO A 158 29.86 18.58 7.95
C PRO A 158 29.02 18.64 9.22
N HIS A 159 29.28 17.75 10.18
CA HIS A 159 29.43 18.05 11.61
C HIS A 159 29.56 16.73 12.38
N THR A 160 30.80 16.50 12.80
CA THR A 160 31.28 15.56 13.81
C THR A 160 30.61 15.79 15.16
N HIS A 161 30.08 14.74 15.78
CA HIS A 161 30.24 14.37 17.20
C HIS A 161 29.18 13.34 17.61
N ARG A 162 29.61 12.10 17.88
CA ARG A 162 29.11 11.14 18.88
C ARG A 162 29.49 9.71 18.47
N ALA A 163 30.78 9.41 18.60
CA ALA A 163 31.24 8.04 18.77
C ALA A 163 31.57 7.86 20.25
N VAL A 164 30.58 7.48 21.05
CA VAL A 164 30.79 6.87 22.37
C VAL A 164 29.63 5.91 22.61
N LEU A 165 29.97 4.70 23.09
CA LEU A 165 29.11 3.61 23.56
C LEU A 165 28.41 2.76 22.49
N ALA A 166 29.08 1.68 22.08
CA ALA A 166 28.58 0.31 22.31
C ALA A 166 29.58 -0.74 21.77
N ILE A 167 30.75 -0.86 22.40
CA ILE A 167 31.57 -2.08 22.33
C ILE A 167 31.61 -2.67 23.73
N LEU A 168 30.51 -3.26 24.20
CA LEU A 168 30.50 -4.07 25.43
C LEU A 168 29.47 -5.20 25.44
N PHE A 169 28.88 -5.58 24.31
CA PHE A 169 28.01 -6.77 24.27
C PHE A 169 28.21 -7.57 23.00
N TYR A 170 29.26 -8.41 22.99
CA TYR A 170 29.39 -9.70 22.29
C TYR A 170 30.80 -10.24 22.63
N GLY A 171 30.98 -10.87 23.79
CA GLY A 171 31.08 -12.34 23.98
C GLY A 171 32.26 -12.56 24.94
N LYS A 172 32.08 -13.13 26.14
CA LYS A 172 32.14 -14.58 26.43
C LYS A 172 33.26 -15.31 25.70
#